data_AF-A0A329LM68-F1
#
_entry.id   AF-A0A329LM68-F1
#
_cell.length_a   1.000
_cell.length_b   1.000
_cell.length_c   1.000
_cell.angle_alpha   90.00
_cell.angle_beta   90.00
_cell.angle_gamma   90.00
#
_symmetry.space_group_name_H-M   'P 1'
#
loop_
_entity.id
_entity.type
_entity.pdbx_description
1 polymer ?
#
loop_
_entity_poly.entity_id
_entity_poly.type
_entity_poly.pdbx_seq_one_letter_code
_entity_poly.pdbx_strand_id
1 'polypeptide(L)'
;MTEPQHIKLSEVAHTTGIPADTLKIMVADDLLAGALRGRGGHIYFRQGQTPTWNDCIELLREQRDRHLRRAASALRRLETELEAVRNDINEAREHPRDTLGIDMMSFGHWPHDRIQS
;
A
#
# COMPACT_ATOMS: atom_id res chain seq x y z
N MET A 1 7.31 21.86 -34.57
CA MET A 1 6.98 21.27 -33.26
C MET A 1 8.28 20.75 -32.69
N THR A 2 8.81 21.40 -31.65
CA THR A 2 10.05 21.01 -30.97
C THR A 2 9.80 19.69 -30.24
N GLU A 3 10.63 18.68 -30.49
CA GLU A 3 10.60 17.44 -29.70
C GLU A 3 10.75 17.78 -28.21
N PRO A 4 9.95 17.18 -27.31
CA PRO A 4 10.13 17.40 -25.88
C PRO A 4 11.52 16.92 -25.49
N GLN A 5 12.37 17.84 -25.05
CA GLN A 5 13.70 17.50 -24.57
C GLN A 5 13.55 16.66 -23.29
N HIS A 6 14.23 15.53 -23.27
CA HIS A 6 14.26 14.61 -22.14
C HIS A 6 15.61 14.74 -21.43
N ILE A 7 15.57 14.95 -20.12
CA ILE A 7 16.76 15.10 -19.27
C ILE A 7 17.05 13.75 -18.61
N LYS A 8 18.30 13.27 -18.69
CA LYS A 8 18.67 11.98 -18.08
C LYS A 8 18.58 12.07 -16.56
N LEU A 9 18.17 10.99 -15.89
CA LEU A 9 18.13 10.94 -14.42
C LEU A 9 19.46 11.32 -13.77
N SER A 10 20.59 10.91 -14.34
CA SER A 10 21.93 11.28 -13.83
C SER A 10 22.18 12.80 -13.86
N GLU A 11 21.65 13.47 -14.88
CA GLU A 11 21.75 14.92 -15.04
C GLU A 11 20.80 15.63 -14.07
N VAL A 12 19.58 15.12 -13.91
CA VAL A 12 18.65 15.59 -12.87
C VAL A 12 19.27 15.44 -11.47
N ALA A 13 19.86 14.28 -11.17
CA ALA A 13 20.54 14.04 -9.88
C ALA A 13 21.66 15.05 -9.64
N HIS A 14 22.43 15.36 -10.69
CA HIS A 14 23.51 16.35 -10.61
C HIS A 14 22.98 17.78 -10.39
N THR A 15 21.97 18.21 -11.14
CA THR A 15 21.45 19.59 -11.08
C THR A 15 20.60 19.86 -9.84
N THR A 16 19.87 18.86 -9.35
CA THR A 16 18.99 18.98 -8.18
C THR A 16 19.69 18.63 -6.86
N GLY A 17 20.84 17.96 -6.92
CA GLY A 17 21.54 17.41 -5.76
C GLY A 17 20.84 16.19 -5.14
N ILE A 18 19.76 15.68 -5.74
CA ILE A 18 19.06 14.49 -5.26
C ILE A 18 19.87 13.24 -5.66
N PRO A 19 20.18 12.32 -4.74
CA PRO A 19 20.87 11.08 -5.09
C PRO A 19 20.14 10.30 -6.19
N ALA A 20 20.88 9.84 -7.19
CA ALA A 20 20.34 9.10 -8.31
C ALA A 20 19.56 7.84 -7.86
N ASP A 21 20.03 7.16 -6.81
CA ASP A 21 19.35 5.97 -6.29
C ASP A 21 18.02 6.32 -5.60
N THR A 22 17.94 7.46 -4.91
CA THR A 22 16.66 7.98 -4.39
C THR A 22 15.67 8.25 -5.52
N LEU A 23 16.11 8.92 -6.59
CA LEU A 23 15.26 9.15 -7.77
C LEU A 23 14.81 7.83 -8.41
N LYS A 24 15.69 6.82 -8.52
CA LYS A 24 15.32 5.51 -9.07
C LYS A 24 14.25 4.82 -8.22
N ILE A 25 14.38 4.85 -6.89
CA ILE A 25 13.39 4.28 -5.96
C ILE A 25 12.05 5.00 -6.14
N MET A 26 12.05 6.34 -6.12
CA MET A 26 10.83 7.13 -6.28
C MET A 26 10.15 6.93 -7.65
N VAL A 27 10.92 6.70 -8.72
CA VAL A 27 10.36 6.33 -10.03
C VAL A 27 9.83 4.89 -10.04
N ALA A 28 10.48 3.96 -9.34
CA ALA A 28 9.97 2.60 -9.20
C ALA A 28 8.64 2.54 -8.44
N ASP A 29 8.47 3.44 -7.47
CA ASP A 29 7.25 3.63 -6.68
C ASP A 29 6.19 4.49 -7.38
N ASP A 30 6.41 4.90 -8.63
CA ASP A 30 5.51 5.73 -9.44
C ASP A 30 5.15 7.09 -8.78
N LEU A 31 6.08 7.66 -8.01
CA LEU A 31 5.86 8.93 -7.29
C LEU A 31 6.11 10.16 -8.18
N LEU A 32 6.95 10.03 -9.21
CA LEU A 32 7.45 11.16 -9.99
C LEU A 32 6.77 11.25 -11.35
N ALA A 33 5.73 12.09 -11.46
CA ALA A 33 4.89 12.22 -12.65
C ALA A 33 5.63 12.59 -13.96
N GLY A 34 6.80 13.24 -13.86
CA GLY A 34 7.63 13.62 -15.01
C GLY A 34 8.57 12.52 -15.51
N ALA A 35 8.64 11.37 -14.83
CA ALA A 35 9.58 10.31 -15.16
C ALA A 35 9.10 9.43 -16.32
N LEU A 36 10.03 9.08 -17.20
CA LEU A 36 9.81 8.25 -18.38
C LEU A 36 10.88 7.15 -18.43
N ARG A 37 10.48 5.94 -18.79
CA ARG A 37 11.42 4.84 -19.05
C ARG A 37 11.68 4.71 -20.55
N GLY A 38 12.93 4.86 -20.95
CA GLY A 38 13.37 4.61 -22.32
C GLY A 38 13.47 3.11 -22.64
N ARG A 39 13.67 2.78 -23.92
CA ARG A 39 13.73 1.39 -24.43
C ARG A 39 14.82 0.50 -23.79
N GLY A 40 15.85 1.10 -23.20
CA GLY A 40 16.93 0.38 -22.48
C GLY A 40 16.80 0.40 -20.96
N GLY A 41 15.65 0.78 -20.41
CA GLY A 41 15.46 0.92 -18.95
C GLY A 41 16.07 2.20 -18.34
N HIS A 42 16.74 3.03 -19.15
CA HIS A 42 17.18 4.35 -18.73
C HIS A 42 15.99 5.24 -18.34
N ILE A 43 16.15 5.98 -17.26
CA ILE A 43 15.13 6.90 -16.76
C ILE A 43 15.45 8.31 -17.23
N TYR A 44 14.42 8.99 -17.72
CA TYR A 44 14.45 10.37 -18.16
C TYR A 44 13.35 11.17 -17.48
N PHE A 45 13.52 12.48 -17.40
CA PHE A 45 12.50 13.42 -16.97
C PHE A 45 12.14 14.34 -18.13
N ARG A 46 10.86 14.69 -18.26
CA ARG A 46 10.46 15.76 -19.19
C ARG A 46 11.07 17.09 -18.73
N GLN A 47 11.56 17.89 -19.67
CA GLN A 47 12.08 19.23 -19.37
C GLN A 47 11.01 20.07 -18.64
N GLY A 48 11.40 20.75 -17.57
CA GLY A 48 10.49 21.51 -16.70
C GLY A 48 9.67 20.66 -15.72
N GLN A 49 9.80 19.33 -15.73
CA GLN A 49 9.16 18.41 -14.78
C GLN A 49 10.19 17.63 -13.95
N THR A 50 11.37 18.21 -13.75
CA THR A 50 12.37 17.67 -12.83
C THR A 50 11.96 17.95 -11.40
N PRO A 51 12.00 16.96 -10.50
CA PRO A 51 11.59 17.17 -9.11
C PRO A 51 12.57 18.07 -8.37
N THR A 52 12.06 18.87 -7.45
CA THR A 52 12.86 19.53 -6.42
C THR A 52 13.00 18.64 -5.19
N TRP A 53 13.94 18.99 -4.30
CA TRP A 53 14.08 18.33 -3.00
C TRP A 53 12.78 18.38 -2.18
N ASN A 54 12.08 19.52 -2.24
CA ASN A 54 10.83 19.71 -1.52
C ASN A 54 9.71 18.83 -2.10
N ASP A 55 9.62 18.72 -3.43
CA ASP A 55 8.66 17.82 -4.08
C ASP A 55 8.90 16.36 -3.64
N CYS A 56 10.16 15.93 -3.61
CA CYS A 56 10.51 14.58 -3.17
C CYS A 56 10.10 14.33 -1.71
N ILE A 57 10.33 15.28 -0.81
CA ILE A 57 9.93 15.17 0.60
C ILE A 57 8.41 15.05 0.72
N GLU A 58 7.65 15.92 0.06
CA GLU A 58 6.20 15.92 0.15
C GLU A 58 5.61 14.63 -0.41
N LEU A 59 6.10 14.15 -1.57
CA LEU A 59 5.68 12.88 -2.14
C LEU A 59 5.94 11.68 -1.21
N LEU A 60 7.11 11.65 -0.55
CA LEU A 60 7.44 10.58 0.41
C LEU A 60 6.57 10.66 1.67
N ARG A 61 6.27 11.88 2.16
CA ARG A 61 5.35 12.09 3.29
C ARG A 61 3.95 11.60 2.95
N GLU A 62 3.43 11.98 1.78
CA GLU A 62 2.12 11.53 1.30
C GLU A 62 2.05 10.02 1.09
N GLN A 63 3.09 9.41 0.51
CA GLN A 63 3.18 7.96 0.36
C GLN A 63 3.14 7.27 1.73
N ARG A 64 3.98 7.71 2.68
CA ARG A 64 3.98 7.18 4.04
C ARG A 64 2.62 7.29 4.70
N ASP A 65 1.99 8.45 4.65
CA ASP A 65 0.69 8.69 5.27
C ASP A 65 -0.41 7.83 4.63
N ARG A 66 -0.37 7.61 3.30
CA ARG A 66 -1.27 6.67 2.62
C ARG A 66 -1.08 5.24 3.13
N HIS A 67 0.16 4.78 3.30
CA HIS A 67 0.43 3.46 3.86
C HIS A 67 -0.05 3.32 5.30
N LEU A 68 0.21 4.32 6.14
CA LEU A 68 -0.24 4.33 7.53
C LEU A 68 -1.77 4.32 7.63
N ARG A 69 -2.47 5.09 6.80
CA ARG A 69 -3.95 5.08 6.75
C ARG A 69 -4.49 3.72 6.33
N ARG A 70 -3.89 3.09 5.32
CA ARG A 70 -4.28 1.73 4.88
C ARG A 70 -4.06 0.70 5.99
N ALA A 71 -2.89 0.73 6.64
CA ALA A 71 -2.57 -0.16 7.75
C ALA A 71 -3.54 0.03 8.93
N ALA A 72 -3.82 1.27 9.32
CA ALA A 72 -4.78 1.58 10.37
C ALA A 72 -6.21 1.12 10.01
N SER A 73 -6.60 1.23 8.74
CA SER A 73 -7.91 0.73 8.28
C SER A 73 -8.00 -0.79 8.31
N ALA A 74 -6.93 -1.49 7.92
CA ALA A 74 -6.87 -2.95 8.00
C ALA A 74 -6.91 -3.43 9.45
N LEU A 75 -6.19 -2.75 10.35
CA LEU A 75 -6.20 -3.06 11.78
C LEU A 75 -7.60 -2.90 12.38
N ARG A 76 -8.29 -1.78 12.14
CA ARG A 76 -9.66 -1.58 12.62
C ARG A 76 -10.62 -2.66 12.11
N ARG A 77 -10.47 -3.08 10.86
CA ARG A 77 -11.27 -4.17 10.30
C ARG A 77 -11.01 -5.48 11.06
N LEU A 78 -9.74 -5.80 11.31
CA LEU A 78 -9.38 -6.99 12.08
C LEU A 78 -9.93 -6.94 13.51
N GLU A 79 -9.88 -5.79 14.17
CA GLU A 79 -10.47 -5.60 15.50
C GLU A 79 -11.98 -5.87 15.49
N THR A 80 -12.71 -5.39 14.49
CA THR A 80 -14.15 -5.68 14.33
C THR A 80 -14.40 -7.17 14.09
N GLU A 81 -13.62 -7.82 13.23
CA GLU A 81 -13.77 -9.25 12.93
C GLU A 81 -13.48 -10.11 14.17
N LEU A 82 -12.43 -9.77 14.94
CA LEU A 82 -12.12 -10.43 16.21
C LEU A 82 -13.23 -10.22 17.25
N GLU A 83 -13.85 -9.05 17.28
CA GLU A 83 -14.95 -8.78 18.20
C GLU A 83 -16.19 -9.59 17.86
N ALA A 84 -16.51 -9.74 16.57
CA ALA A 84 -17.62 -10.59 16.12
C ALA A 84 -17.41 -12.05 16.56
N VAL A 85 -16.20 -12.58 16.36
CA VAL A 85 -15.85 -13.94 16.83
C VAL A 85 -15.95 -14.06 18.35
N ARG A 86 -15.51 -13.05 19.10
CA ARG A 86 -15.61 -13.04 20.56
C ARG A 86 -17.07 -13.05 21.03
N ASN A 87 -17.94 -12.32 20.35
CA ASN A 87 -19.37 -12.30 20.65
C ASN A 87 -20.00 -13.68 20.39
N ASP A 88 -19.73 -14.29 19.24
CA ASP A 88 -20.20 -15.64 18.91
C ASP A 88 -19.76 -16.68 19.95
N ILE A 89 -18.53 -16.60 20.46
CA ILE A 89 -18.03 -17.48 21.53
C ILE A 89 -18.84 -17.30 22.81
N ASN A 90 -19.12 -16.06 23.20
CA ASN A 90 -19.89 -15.78 24.41
C ASN A 90 -21.34 -16.26 24.26
N GLU A 91 -21.97 -15.99 23.11
CA GLU A 91 -23.32 -16.46 22.80
C GLU A 91 -23.41 -17.98 22.82
N ALA A 92 -22.45 -18.69 22.22
CA ALA A 92 -22.40 -20.15 22.26
C ALA A 92 -22.26 -20.73 23.68
N ARG A 93 -21.65 -19.98 24.62
CA ARG A 93 -21.55 -20.39 26.03
C ARG A 93 -22.83 -20.12 26.81
N GLU A 94 -23.52 -19.02 26.52
CA GLU A 94 -24.79 -18.65 27.14
C GLU A 94 -25.94 -19.54 26.62
N HIS A 95 -25.90 -19.90 25.34
CA HIS A 95 -26.92 -20.66 24.64
C HIS A 95 -26.34 -21.92 23.97
N PRO A 96 -25.90 -22.93 24.74
CA PRO A 96 -25.14 -24.08 24.23
C PRO A 96 -25.91 -25.04 23.32
N ARG A 97 -27.22 -24.84 23.15
CA ARG A 97 -28.07 -25.65 22.26
C ARG A 97 -28.34 -24.96 20.93
N ASP A 98 -27.99 -23.69 20.80
CA ASP A 98 -28.26 -22.90 19.61
C ASP A 98 -27.15 -23.14 18.58
N THR A 99 -27.39 -22.70 17.34
CA THR A 99 -26.40 -22.85 16.28
C THR A 99 -25.24 -21.89 16.52
N LEU A 100 -24.01 -22.34 16.25
CA LEU A 100 -22.83 -21.49 16.37
C LEU A 100 -22.91 -20.30 15.40
N GLY A 101 -22.44 -19.13 15.84
CA GLY A 101 -22.40 -17.93 15.01
C GLY A 101 -21.45 -18.05 13.81
N ILE A 102 -21.77 -17.32 12.74
CA ILE A 102 -21.13 -17.43 11.43
C ILE A 102 -19.66 -16.99 11.48
N ASP A 103 -19.35 -15.98 12.27
CA ASP A 103 -18.00 -15.43 12.37
C ASP A 103 -17.07 -16.45 13.06
N MET A 104 -17.53 -17.10 14.13
CA MET A 104 -16.79 -18.18 14.78
C MET A 104 -16.61 -19.40 13.87
N MET A 105 -17.64 -19.80 13.12
CA MET A 105 -17.54 -20.92 12.17
C MET A 105 -16.51 -20.65 11.07
N SER A 106 -16.44 -19.40 10.60
CA SER A 106 -15.52 -18.96 9.55
C SER A 106 -14.09 -18.76 10.05
N PHE A 107 -13.90 -18.38 11.32
CA PHE A 107 -12.59 -18.11 11.91
C PHE A 107 -11.66 -19.33 11.95
N GLY A 108 -12.21 -20.52 12.20
CA GLY A 108 -11.44 -21.75 12.41
C GLY A 108 -11.67 -22.87 11.39
N HIS A 109 -12.51 -22.65 10.36
CA HIS A 109 -13.11 -23.74 9.57
C HIS A 109 -13.67 -24.81 10.51
N TRP A 110 -14.62 -24.43 11.36
CA TRP A 110 -15.20 -25.37 12.32
C TRP A 110 -15.88 -26.51 11.55
N PRO A 111 -15.40 -27.76 11.64
CA PRO A 111 -15.89 -28.84 10.82
C PRO A 111 -17.29 -29.21 11.32
N HIS A 112 -18.32 -28.82 10.57
CA HIS A 112 -19.71 -29.25 10.79
C HIS A 112 -19.91 -30.78 10.74
N ASP A 113 -18.90 -31.56 10.34
CA ASP A 113 -19.07 -32.98 9.99
C ASP A 113 -18.96 -34.00 11.13
N ARG A 114 -18.69 -33.63 12.39
CA ARG A 114 -18.54 -34.64 13.47
C ARG A 114 -19.76 -34.85 14.38
N ILE A 115 -20.88 -34.18 14.13
CA ILE A 115 -22.08 -34.29 14.99
C ILE A 115 -23.19 -35.14 14.31
N GLN A 116 -22.96 -35.65 13.10
CA GLN A 116 -23.75 -36.74 12.50
C GLN A 116 -22.97 -38.06 12.53
N SER A 117 -22.81 -38.66 13.71
CA SER A 117 -22.44 -40.08 13.85
C SER A 117 -23.00 -40.64 15.13
#